data_AF-A0A7L2TMI7-F1
#
_entry.id   AF-A0A7L2TMI7-F1
#
_cell.length_a   1.000
_cell.length_b   1.000
_cell.length_c   1.000
_cell.angle_alpha   90.00
_cell.angle_beta   90.00
_cell.angle_gamma   90.00
#
_symmetry.space_group_name_H-M   'P 1'
#
loop_
_entity.id
_entity.type
_entity.pdbx_description
1 polymer ?
#
loop_
_entity_poly.entity_id
_entity_poly.type
_entity_poly.pdbx_seq_one_letter_code
_entity_poly.pdbx_strand_id
1 'polypeptide(L)'
;MLRWLVAVLSHSCFVPRGGSMFYAVRKGRRTGVYRTWAECQEQVNKFPCASFKKFASEKDAWTFVRGGLPGPQQQQPEPAGAFGPPAVTQESGSQREEPELNTVCCSTCKRPYEQSTNEEQIAKRVKHDEVHSVCSTPTVSEDKFSYMGDFAVVYTDGCCTGNGRNRARAGIGVYWGPGHPLNTSERLPGRQTNQRAEIHAACKAIEQAKSQNIKKLIIYTDSKFTINGITSWVDNWKTNGWRTSSGGSVINKEDFERLDNLAKDIEIQWMHIPGHAGFQGNEEADRLAREGACKQKC
;
A
#
# COMPACT_ATOMS: atom_id res chain seq x y z
N MET A 1 -35.36 16.05 -66.86
CA MET A 1 -34.04 15.67 -66.31
C MET A 1 -34.16 15.58 -64.80
N LEU A 2 -33.65 14.47 -64.22
CA LEU A 2 -33.13 14.27 -62.85
C LEU A 2 -33.91 14.86 -61.65
N ARG A 3 -34.51 14.02 -60.80
CA ARG A 3 -33.92 13.45 -59.55
C ARG A 3 -33.60 14.57 -58.53
N TRP A 4 -34.14 14.60 -57.30
CA TRP A 4 -34.00 13.60 -56.24
C TRP A 4 -35.05 13.82 -55.13
N LEU A 5 -35.65 12.73 -54.65
CA LEU A 5 -36.24 12.63 -53.32
C LEU A 5 -35.16 12.80 -52.25
N VAL A 6 -35.42 13.59 -51.21
CA VAL A 6 -34.86 13.35 -49.88
C VAL A 6 -36.02 13.29 -48.90
N ALA A 7 -36.46 12.06 -48.63
CA ALA A 7 -37.29 11.76 -47.47
C ALA A 7 -36.42 11.97 -46.22
N VAL A 8 -36.77 12.95 -45.39
CA VAL A 8 -36.24 13.08 -44.04
C VAL A 8 -36.89 11.99 -43.20
N LEU A 9 -36.31 10.79 -43.24
CA LEU A 9 -36.64 9.73 -42.30
C LEU A 9 -36.14 10.16 -40.92
N SER A 10 -37.11 10.53 -40.09
CA SER A 10 -37.03 10.53 -38.64
C SER A 10 -36.24 9.31 -38.15
N HIS A 11 -34.99 9.54 -37.77
CA HIS A 11 -34.33 8.74 -36.76
C HIS A 11 -34.18 9.66 -35.57
N SER A 12 -35.21 9.62 -34.70
CA SER A 12 -35.04 10.01 -33.32
C SER A 12 -33.78 9.30 -32.81
N CYS A 13 -32.70 10.06 -32.60
CA CYS A 13 -31.53 9.58 -31.91
C CYS A 13 -32.01 9.06 -30.56
N PHE A 14 -32.07 7.74 -30.44
CA PHE A 14 -32.24 7.06 -29.17
C PHE A 14 -30.96 7.33 -28.39
N VAL A 15 -30.92 8.46 -27.69
CA VAL A 15 -29.93 8.73 -26.66
C VAL A 15 -30.05 7.56 -25.69
N PRO A 16 -29.02 6.72 -25.50
CA PRO A 16 -29.06 5.74 -24.43
C PRO A 16 -29.19 6.57 -23.17
N ARG A 17 -30.35 6.47 -22.51
CA ARG A 17 -30.58 7.12 -21.21
C ARG A 17 -29.42 6.69 -20.34
N GLY A 18 -28.58 7.64 -19.94
CA GLY A 18 -27.49 7.39 -19.01
C GLY A 18 -28.10 6.77 -17.76
N GLY A 19 -27.98 5.45 -17.64
CA GLY A 19 -28.46 4.73 -16.48
C GLY A 19 -27.75 5.29 -15.27
N SER A 20 -28.51 5.82 -14.31
CA SER A 20 -27.97 6.30 -13.05
C SER A 20 -27.17 5.17 -12.40
N MET A 21 -25.85 5.31 -12.33
CA MET A 21 -24.99 4.34 -11.64
C MET A 21 -25.13 4.53 -10.13
N PHE A 22 -25.13 3.43 -9.39
CA PHE A 22 -25.17 3.41 -7.93
C PHE A 22 -23.79 3.03 -7.39
N TYR A 23 -23.31 3.80 -6.41
CA TYR A 23 -22.01 3.59 -5.78
C TYR A 23 -22.24 3.03 -4.37
N ALA A 24 -21.83 1.79 -4.14
CA ALA A 24 -21.99 1.11 -2.88
C ALA A 24 -20.73 1.22 -2.05
N VAL A 25 -20.85 1.59 -0.77
CA VAL A 25 -19.75 1.67 0.20
C VAL A 25 -20.02 0.66 1.31
N ARG A 26 -19.24 -0.43 1.31
CA ARG A 26 -19.26 -1.50 2.32
C ARG A 26 -18.33 -1.20 3.50
N LYS A 27 -17.22 -0.51 3.25
CA LYS A 27 -16.35 0.07 4.28
C LYS A 27 -16.04 1.52 3.89
N GLY A 28 -16.38 2.47 4.75
CA GLY A 28 -16.30 3.91 4.50
C GLY A 28 -16.74 4.70 5.73
N ARG A 29 -16.62 6.03 5.70
CA ARG A 29 -17.11 6.91 6.79
C ARG A 29 -18.59 6.64 7.09
N ARG A 30 -19.39 6.53 6.03
CA ARG A 30 -20.78 6.09 6.06
C ARG A 30 -20.94 4.98 5.04
N THR A 31 -21.43 3.83 5.50
CA THR A 31 -21.78 2.71 4.62
C THR A 31 -23.16 2.93 4.02
N GLY A 32 -23.33 2.58 2.75
CA GLY A 32 -24.60 2.80 2.05
C GLY A 32 -24.44 2.84 0.54
N VAL A 33 -25.52 3.18 -0.14
CA VAL A 33 -25.56 3.35 -1.60
C VAL A 33 -25.78 4.82 -1.94
N TYR A 34 -24.96 5.34 -2.84
CA TYR A 34 -24.94 6.73 -3.26
C TYR A 34 -25.28 6.82 -4.75
N ARG A 35 -25.94 7.92 -5.16
CA ARG A 35 -26.38 8.12 -6.56
C ARG A 35 -25.36 8.87 -7.39
N THR A 36 -24.40 9.51 -6.74
CA THR A 36 -23.31 10.24 -7.40
C THR A 36 -21.95 9.76 -6.92
N TRP A 37 -20.93 9.93 -7.77
CA TRP A 37 -19.56 9.64 -7.39
C TRP A 37 -19.07 10.59 -6.29
N ALA A 38 -19.46 11.87 -6.32
CA ALA A 38 -19.05 12.86 -5.33
C ALA A 38 -19.45 12.43 -3.91
N GLU A 39 -20.70 12.01 -3.71
CA GLU A 39 -21.19 11.52 -2.41
C GLU A 39 -20.45 10.26 -1.95
N CYS A 40 -20.19 9.32 -2.85
CA CYS A 40 -19.42 8.11 -2.55
C CYS A 40 -17.97 8.45 -2.18
N GLN A 41 -17.34 9.35 -2.95
CA GLN A 41 -15.97 9.78 -2.77
C GLN A 41 -15.77 10.40 -1.39
N GLU A 42 -16.70 11.22 -0.91
CA GLU A 42 -16.66 11.76 0.45
C GLU A 42 -16.59 10.66 1.53
N GLN A 43 -17.18 9.48 1.28
CA GLN A 43 -17.17 8.39 2.25
C GLN A 43 -15.88 7.56 2.22
N VAL A 44 -15.24 7.45 1.06
CA VAL A 44 -14.12 6.52 0.84
C VAL A 44 -12.77 7.22 0.73
N ASN A 45 -12.76 8.50 0.34
CA ASN A 45 -11.53 9.26 0.13
C ASN A 45 -10.75 9.36 1.44
N LYS A 46 -9.51 8.86 1.46
CA LYS A 46 -8.66 8.79 2.67
C LYS A 46 -9.32 8.02 3.83
N PHE A 47 -10.28 7.12 3.57
CA PHE A 47 -10.86 6.25 4.60
C PHE A 47 -10.13 4.89 4.61
N PRO A 48 -9.67 4.41 5.78
CA PRO A 48 -8.86 3.19 5.88
C PRO A 48 -9.66 1.96 5.43
N CYS A 49 -9.03 1.12 4.60
CA CYS A 49 -9.63 -0.11 4.06
C CYS A 49 -11.01 0.12 3.42
N ALA A 50 -11.20 1.27 2.76
CA ALA A 50 -12.45 1.57 2.09
C ALA A 50 -12.77 0.50 1.06
N SER A 51 -13.99 -0.04 1.13
CA SER A 51 -14.48 -1.08 0.25
C SER A 51 -15.72 -0.54 -0.43
N PHE A 52 -15.62 -0.24 -1.72
CA PHE A 52 -16.71 0.32 -2.50
C PHE A 52 -16.72 -0.23 -3.92
N LYS A 53 -17.89 -0.22 -4.56
CA LYS A 53 -18.09 -0.73 -5.93
C LYS A 53 -19.26 -0.01 -6.60
N LYS A 54 -19.20 0.13 -7.93
CA LYS A 54 -20.29 0.71 -8.74
C LYS A 54 -21.19 -0.39 -9.32
N PHE A 55 -22.49 -0.13 -9.38
CA PHE A 55 -23.53 -1.04 -9.87
C PHE A 55 -24.52 -0.31 -10.78
N ALA A 56 -25.13 -1.05 -11.71
CA ALA A 56 -26.22 -0.55 -12.55
C ALA A 56 -27.58 -0.54 -11.83
N SER A 57 -27.71 -1.32 -10.74
CA SER A 57 -28.94 -1.50 -9.97
C SER A 57 -28.70 -1.17 -8.49
N GLU A 58 -29.61 -0.40 -7.90
CA GLU A 58 -29.60 -0.08 -6.46
C GLU A 58 -29.69 -1.34 -5.60
N LYS A 59 -30.45 -2.35 -6.05
CA LYS A 59 -30.60 -3.62 -5.35
C LYS A 59 -29.28 -4.38 -5.23
N ASP A 60 -28.48 -4.40 -6.30
CA ASP A 60 -27.16 -5.04 -6.30
C ASP A 60 -26.17 -4.28 -5.43
N ALA A 61 -26.22 -2.94 -5.48
CA ALA A 61 -25.42 -2.06 -4.64
C ALA A 61 -25.68 -2.33 -3.14
N TRP A 62 -26.94 -2.38 -2.72
CA TRP A 62 -27.29 -2.70 -1.33
C TRP A 62 -26.91 -4.12 -0.92
N THR A 63 -26.96 -5.08 -1.84
CA THR A 63 -26.53 -6.47 -1.59
C THR A 63 -25.03 -6.53 -1.29
N PHE A 64 -24.22 -5.78 -2.03
CA PHE A 64 -22.79 -5.62 -1.75
C PHE A 64 -22.53 -4.97 -0.38
N VAL A 65 -23.27 -3.92 -0.01
CA VAL A 65 -23.15 -3.29 1.33
C VAL A 65 -23.48 -4.28 2.45
N ARG A 66 -24.54 -5.08 2.28
CA ARG A 66 -24.97 -6.11 3.26
C ARG A 66 -24.08 -7.35 3.30
N GLY A 67 -23.09 -7.45 2.42
CA GLY A 67 -22.14 -8.56 2.39
C GLY A 67 -22.58 -9.81 1.62
N GLY A 68 -23.67 -9.73 0.85
CA GLY A 68 -24.07 -10.77 -0.08
C GLY A 68 -23.24 -10.74 -1.36
N LEU A 69 -22.87 -11.92 -1.88
CA LEU A 69 -22.29 -12.06 -3.21
C LEU A 69 -23.32 -11.62 -4.26
N PRO A 70 -22.99 -10.75 -5.23
CA PRO A 70 -23.89 -10.47 -6.34
C PRO A 70 -23.95 -11.69 -7.26
N GLY A 71 -25.11 -12.35 -7.33
CA GLY A 71 -25.40 -13.37 -8.36
C GLY A 71 -25.70 -12.72 -9.72
N PRO A 72 -25.66 -13.49 -10.83
CA PRO A 72 -26.01 -12.99 -12.16
C PRO A 72 -27.50 -12.58 -12.22
N GLN A 73 -27.78 -11.54 -13.01
CA GLN A 73 -29.08 -10.86 -13.16
C GLN A 73 -30.26 -11.79 -13.48
N GLN A 74 -31.42 -11.58 -12.81
CA GLN A 74 -32.76 -11.97 -13.27
C GLN A 74 -33.86 -11.07 -12.62
N GLN A 75 -35.00 -10.93 -13.31
CA GLN A 75 -36.05 -9.87 -13.23
C GLN A 75 -37.04 -9.95 -12.02
N GLN A 76 -37.78 -8.84 -11.82
CA GLN A 76 -38.80 -8.36 -10.81
C GLN A 76 -39.89 -9.33 -10.25
N PRO A 77 -40.84 -8.95 -9.31
CA PRO A 77 -41.17 -7.68 -8.58
C PRO A 77 -41.45 -7.78 -7.02
N GLU A 78 -41.73 -6.59 -6.42
CA GLU A 78 -42.13 -6.14 -5.04
C GLU A 78 -43.48 -6.73 -4.47
N PRO A 79 -43.84 -6.68 -3.13
CA PRO A 79 -44.17 -5.41 -2.41
C PRO A 79 -44.04 -5.28 -0.85
N ALA A 80 -43.88 -4.01 -0.45
CA ALA A 80 -44.61 -3.19 0.57
C ALA A 80 -44.50 -3.37 2.11
N GLY A 81 -44.16 -2.24 2.76
CA GLY A 81 -44.75 -1.69 4.00
C GLY A 81 -44.04 -2.00 5.34
N ALA A 82 -44.00 -1.18 6.39
CA ALA A 82 -44.12 0.26 6.67
C ALA A 82 -43.92 0.44 8.22
N PHE A 83 -43.64 1.67 8.66
CA PHE A 83 -43.79 2.23 10.03
C PHE A 83 -42.72 1.98 11.14
N GLY A 84 -41.94 3.02 11.45
CA GLY A 84 -42.24 3.98 12.55
C GLY A 84 -41.77 3.68 14.00
N PRO A 85 -41.13 4.64 14.72
CA PRO A 85 -40.54 4.48 16.07
C PRO A 85 -41.32 5.19 17.21
N PRO A 86 -40.87 5.10 18.48
CA PRO A 86 -40.43 6.30 19.25
C PRO A 86 -39.20 6.01 20.17
N ALA A 87 -38.24 6.90 20.47
CA ALA A 87 -38.19 8.23 21.10
C ALA A 87 -38.12 8.24 22.66
N VAL A 88 -37.35 9.22 23.22
CA VAL A 88 -37.36 9.80 24.61
C VAL A 88 -36.49 9.05 25.67
N THR A 89 -35.62 9.61 26.54
CA THR A 89 -35.11 10.95 27.01
C THR A 89 -33.82 10.75 27.85
N GLN A 90 -32.85 11.71 27.87
CA GLN A 90 -32.34 12.56 28.99
C GLN A 90 -32.11 11.86 30.37
N GLU A 91 -31.02 12.06 31.13
CA GLU A 91 -30.39 13.32 31.59
C GLU A 91 -29.01 13.09 32.31
N SER A 92 -28.26 14.21 32.47
CA SER A 92 -27.16 14.62 33.41
C SER A 92 -26.68 13.70 34.57
N GLY A 93 -25.47 13.77 35.17
CA GLY A 93 -24.26 14.62 35.12
C GLY A 93 -23.32 14.32 36.32
N SER A 94 -22.09 14.87 36.30
CA SER A 94 -21.15 15.16 37.42
C SER A 94 -19.85 14.34 37.65
N GLN A 95 -18.73 15.03 37.34
CA GLN A 95 -17.44 15.25 38.06
C GLN A 95 -16.54 14.13 38.65
N ARG A 96 -15.31 14.10 38.08
CA ARG A 96 -13.93 14.11 38.64
C ARG A 96 -13.47 13.05 39.66
N GLU A 97 -12.40 12.32 39.33
CA GLU A 97 -11.05 12.47 39.93
C GLU A 97 -9.96 11.70 39.14
N GLU A 98 -8.74 12.26 39.18
CA GLU A 98 -7.44 11.82 38.62
C GLU A 98 -6.75 10.76 39.53
N PRO A 99 -5.75 9.98 39.04
CA PRO A 99 -4.35 10.41 39.17
C PRO A 99 -3.38 9.99 38.03
N GLU A 100 -2.54 10.94 37.60
CA GLU A 100 -1.05 10.91 37.46
C GLU A 100 -0.34 9.68 38.08
N LEU A 101 0.82 9.12 37.67
CA LEU A 101 1.92 9.42 36.74
C LEU A 101 2.84 8.17 36.79
N ASN A 102 3.51 7.77 35.69
CA ASN A 102 4.96 7.46 35.69
C ASN A 102 5.49 6.92 34.36
N THR A 103 6.19 7.81 33.67
CA THR A 103 7.32 7.58 32.77
C THR A 103 8.34 6.61 33.36
N VAL A 104 8.69 5.54 32.63
CA VAL A 104 10.05 4.97 32.66
C VAL A 104 10.49 4.56 31.26
N CYS A 105 11.57 5.22 30.84
CA CYS A 105 12.42 4.95 29.69
C CYS A 105 13.40 3.82 30.05
N CYS A 106 13.54 2.78 29.21
CA CYS A 106 14.55 1.74 29.44
C CYS A 106 15.80 2.03 28.60
N SER A 107 16.77 2.69 29.24
CA SER A 107 18.16 2.70 28.84
C SER A 107 18.90 1.55 29.54
N THR A 108 19.92 1.01 28.85
CA THR A 108 21.04 0.22 29.36
C THR A 108 20.79 -1.22 29.84
N CYS A 109 21.14 -2.19 29.00
CA CYS A 109 21.52 -3.53 29.44
C CYS A 109 23.05 -3.69 29.33
N LYS A 110 23.73 -3.51 30.46
CA LYS A 110 25.08 -4.03 30.70
C LYS A 110 24.98 -5.51 31.07
N ARG A 111 25.87 -6.31 30.49
CA ARG A 111 26.13 -7.73 30.84
C ARG A 111 26.65 -7.86 32.27
N PRO A 112 26.58 -9.08 32.83
CA PRO A 112 27.78 -9.67 33.41
C PRO A 112 28.19 -10.98 32.72
N TYR A 113 29.49 -11.21 32.85
CA TYR A 113 30.35 -12.23 32.28
C TYR A 113 30.56 -13.32 33.34
N GLU A 114 30.46 -14.59 32.97
CA GLU A 114 31.21 -15.67 33.62
C GLU A 114 31.70 -16.68 32.58
N GLN A 115 32.82 -17.30 32.94
CA GLN A 115 33.86 -17.88 32.09
C GLN A 115 33.95 -19.40 32.36
N SER A 116 34.68 -20.09 31.45
CA SER A 116 35.18 -21.48 31.51
C SER A 116 34.24 -22.53 30.87
N THR A 117 34.68 -23.53 30.09
CA THR A 117 36.01 -24.03 29.72
C THR A 117 35.91 -24.81 28.40
N ASN A 118 37.05 -24.95 27.72
CA ASN A 118 37.28 -25.68 26.48
C ASN A 118 36.82 -27.15 26.54
N GLU A 119 36.34 -27.67 25.40
CA GLU A 119 36.74 -29.00 24.92
C GLU A 119 36.55 -29.10 23.40
N GLU A 120 37.60 -29.59 22.76
CA GLU A 120 37.84 -29.74 21.34
C GLU A 120 37.39 -31.14 20.90
N GLN A 121 36.51 -31.26 19.90
CA GLN A 121 36.34 -32.53 19.18
C GLN A 121 36.22 -32.30 17.67
N ILE A 122 37.27 -32.77 17.01
CA ILE A 122 37.45 -32.99 15.58
C ILE A 122 36.47 -34.08 15.10
N ALA A 123 35.75 -33.86 13.99
CA ALA A 123 35.57 -34.86 12.93
C ALA A 123 34.72 -34.40 11.74
N LYS A 124 35.34 -34.54 10.55
CA LYS A 124 34.78 -35.03 9.27
C LYS A 124 34.03 -34.05 8.36
N ARG A 125 34.86 -33.43 7.52
CA ARG A 125 34.61 -32.87 6.18
C ARG A 125 33.96 -33.92 5.26
N VAL A 126 32.80 -33.58 4.70
CA VAL A 126 32.19 -34.27 3.55
C VAL A 126 32.07 -33.26 2.40
N LYS A 127 32.60 -33.65 1.24
CA LYS A 127 32.48 -32.91 -0.04
C LYS A 127 31.00 -32.81 -0.41
N HIS A 128 30.54 -31.62 -0.77
CA HIS A 128 29.32 -31.47 -1.56
C HIS A 128 29.68 -30.74 -2.84
N ASP A 129 29.36 -31.42 -3.94
CA ASP A 129 29.55 -30.98 -5.31
C ASP A 129 28.75 -29.71 -5.60
N GLU A 130 29.40 -28.88 -6.38
CA GLU A 130 28.93 -27.62 -6.93
C GLU A 130 27.84 -27.91 -7.96
N VAL A 131 26.58 -27.67 -7.60
CA VAL A 131 25.47 -27.60 -8.57
C VAL A 131 24.83 -26.24 -8.40
N HIS A 132 24.94 -25.43 -9.45
CA HIS A 132 24.32 -24.12 -9.62
C HIS A 132 22.83 -24.17 -9.23
N SER A 133 22.52 -23.63 -8.05
CA SER A 133 21.16 -23.48 -7.56
C SER A 133 20.57 -22.20 -8.13
N VAL A 134 19.71 -22.37 -9.15
CA VAL A 134 18.79 -21.32 -9.59
C VAL A 134 17.74 -21.20 -8.48
N CYS A 135 17.81 -20.14 -7.69
CA CYS A 135 16.87 -19.86 -6.61
C CYS A 135 15.52 -19.44 -7.21
N SER A 136 14.69 -20.42 -7.56
CA SER A 136 13.29 -20.17 -7.87
C SER A 136 12.55 -19.89 -6.57
N THR A 137 12.31 -18.61 -6.28
CA THR A 137 11.40 -18.22 -5.20
C THR A 137 10.04 -18.89 -5.43
N PRO A 138 9.43 -19.55 -4.43
CA PRO A 138 8.14 -20.17 -4.60
C PRO A 138 7.11 -19.11 -5.00
N THR A 139 6.42 -19.34 -6.12
CA THR A 139 5.34 -18.48 -6.59
C THR A 139 4.18 -18.53 -5.59
N VAL A 140 3.78 -17.37 -5.11
CA VAL A 140 2.63 -17.20 -4.21
C VAL A 140 1.38 -17.18 -5.08
N SER A 141 0.35 -17.91 -4.66
CA SER A 141 -0.94 -17.93 -5.35
C SER A 141 -1.55 -16.52 -5.44
N GLU A 142 -2.09 -16.16 -6.62
CA GLU A 142 -2.56 -14.80 -6.94
C GLU A 142 -3.65 -14.31 -5.96
N ASP A 143 -4.46 -15.21 -5.41
CA ASP A 143 -5.53 -14.93 -4.45
C ASP A 143 -5.04 -14.35 -3.12
N LYS A 144 -3.75 -14.41 -2.82
CA LYS A 144 -3.17 -13.84 -1.59
C LYS A 144 -2.84 -12.36 -1.69
N PHE A 145 -2.81 -11.79 -2.89
CA PHE A 145 -2.53 -10.37 -3.07
C PHE A 145 -3.81 -9.54 -2.92
N SER A 146 -3.66 -8.34 -2.38
CA SER A 146 -4.73 -7.33 -2.40
C SER A 146 -4.70 -6.58 -3.73
N TYR A 147 -5.86 -6.32 -4.32
CA TYR A 147 -5.98 -5.62 -5.61
C TYR A 147 -6.91 -4.41 -5.55
N MET A 148 -6.58 -3.39 -6.34
CA MET A 148 -7.45 -2.27 -6.68
C MET A 148 -7.62 -2.22 -8.19
N GLY A 149 -8.71 -2.80 -8.69
CA GLY A 149 -8.85 -3.11 -10.12
C GLY A 149 -7.85 -4.21 -10.50
N ASP A 150 -7.09 -3.99 -11.56
CA ASP A 150 -6.07 -4.94 -12.04
C ASP A 150 -4.69 -4.73 -11.37
N PHE A 151 -4.58 -3.79 -10.44
CA PHE A 151 -3.31 -3.43 -9.78
C PHE A 151 -3.19 -4.15 -8.44
N ALA A 152 -2.11 -4.90 -8.25
CA ALA A 152 -1.75 -5.40 -6.94
C ALA A 152 -1.36 -4.22 -6.04
N VAL A 153 -1.65 -4.31 -4.74
CA VAL A 153 -1.41 -3.24 -3.77
C VAL A 153 -0.31 -3.64 -2.81
N VAL A 154 0.65 -2.73 -2.59
CA VAL A 154 1.72 -2.88 -1.61
C VAL A 154 1.95 -1.58 -0.86
N TYR A 155 2.33 -1.71 0.41
CA TYR A 155 2.77 -0.61 1.27
C TYR A 155 4.27 -0.74 1.53
N THR A 156 4.98 0.39 1.47
CA THR A 156 6.42 0.44 1.68
C THR A 156 6.79 1.59 2.59
N ASP A 157 7.71 1.34 3.50
CA ASP A 157 8.24 2.33 4.44
C ASP A 157 9.74 2.10 4.66
N GLY A 158 10.48 3.19 4.85
CA GLY A 158 11.87 3.15 5.23
C GLY A 158 12.13 3.99 6.48
N CYS A 159 12.73 3.39 7.50
CA CYS A 159 13.08 4.11 8.72
C CYS A 159 14.60 4.25 8.88
N CYS A 160 15.03 5.25 9.64
CA CYS A 160 16.42 5.37 10.09
C CYS A 160 16.52 5.94 11.51
N THR A 161 16.88 5.07 12.45
CA THR A 161 17.21 5.48 13.82
C THR A 161 18.57 6.19 13.84
N GLY A 162 18.64 7.34 14.53
CA GLY A 162 19.87 8.14 14.58
C GLY A 162 20.27 8.73 13.22
N ASN A 163 19.32 9.01 12.33
CA ASN A 163 19.58 9.57 11.01
C ASN A 163 20.49 10.82 11.09
N GLY A 164 21.52 10.87 10.24
CA GLY A 164 22.53 11.94 10.24
C GLY A 164 23.53 11.92 11.40
N ARG A 165 23.48 10.90 12.27
CA ARG A 165 24.40 10.73 13.41
C ARG A 165 25.27 9.47 13.25
N ASN A 166 26.31 9.39 14.08
CA ASN A 166 27.12 8.19 14.21
C ASN A 166 26.25 7.01 14.66
N ARG A 167 26.51 5.82 14.10
CA ARG A 167 25.77 4.57 14.36
C ARG A 167 24.30 4.59 13.91
N ALA A 168 23.95 5.42 12.93
CA ALA A 168 22.64 5.36 12.30
C ALA A 168 22.29 3.93 11.85
N ARG A 169 21.05 3.51 12.05
CA ARG A 169 20.55 2.20 11.62
C ARG A 169 19.26 2.38 10.85
N ALA A 170 19.31 2.02 9.58
CA ALA A 170 18.20 2.10 8.67
C ALA A 170 17.65 0.71 8.33
N GLY A 171 16.34 0.61 8.16
CA GLY A 171 15.64 -0.62 7.80
C GLY A 171 14.54 -0.33 6.79
N ILE A 172 14.20 -1.35 6.02
CA ILE A 172 13.14 -1.29 5.00
C ILE A 172 12.00 -2.24 5.38
N GLY A 173 10.78 -1.79 5.15
CA GLY A 173 9.55 -2.53 5.37
C GLY A 173 8.73 -2.61 4.09
N VAL A 174 8.28 -3.82 3.75
CA VAL A 174 7.35 -4.05 2.64
C VAL A 174 6.19 -4.91 3.14
N TYR A 175 4.98 -4.41 2.98
CA TYR A 175 3.76 -5.04 3.46
C TYR A 175 2.74 -5.24 2.33
N TRP A 176 2.41 -6.51 2.09
CA TRP A 176 1.44 -6.97 1.08
C TRP A 176 0.07 -7.32 1.69
N GLY A 177 0.02 -7.54 3.00
CA GLY A 177 -1.20 -7.91 3.72
C GLY A 177 -0.93 -8.77 4.96
N PRO A 178 -1.96 -9.05 5.78
CA PRO A 178 -1.79 -9.82 7.02
C PRO A 178 -1.22 -11.22 6.73
N GLY A 179 -0.12 -11.57 7.40
CA GLY A 179 0.51 -12.90 7.25
C GLY A 179 1.01 -13.23 5.84
N HIS A 180 1.15 -12.23 4.96
CA HIS A 180 1.60 -12.47 3.59
C HIS A 180 3.07 -12.93 3.57
N PRO A 181 3.43 -14.01 2.85
CA PRO A 181 4.79 -14.58 2.88
C PRO A 181 5.87 -13.65 2.34
N LEU A 182 5.49 -12.64 1.53
CA LEU A 182 6.43 -11.64 1.01
C LEU A 182 6.59 -10.41 1.91
N ASN A 183 5.87 -10.34 3.04
CA ASN A 183 6.10 -9.27 4.02
C ASN A 183 7.57 -9.30 4.46
N THR A 184 8.24 -8.18 4.32
CA THR A 184 9.70 -8.11 4.48
C THR A 184 10.07 -7.05 5.48
N SER A 185 11.00 -7.44 6.34
CA SER A 185 11.69 -6.57 7.28
C SER A 185 13.18 -6.80 7.08
N GLU A 186 13.89 -5.84 6.52
CA GLU A 186 15.31 -6.01 6.16
C GLU A 186 16.16 -4.84 6.65
N ARG A 187 17.41 -5.14 7.01
CA ARG A 187 18.39 -4.10 7.32
C ARG A 187 18.84 -3.45 6.02
N LEU A 188 18.80 -2.12 5.94
CA LEU A 188 19.33 -1.42 4.76
C LEU A 188 20.85 -1.66 4.66
N PRO A 189 21.38 -2.16 3.52
CA PRO A 189 22.82 -2.26 3.31
C PRO A 189 23.47 -0.90 3.03
N GLY A 190 24.77 -0.77 3.34
CA GLY A 190 25.56 0.42 3.02
C GLY A 190 25.22 1.66 3.86
N ARG A 191 25.13 2.83 3.22
CA ARG A 191 24.87 4.14 3.86
C ARG A 191 23.52 4.17 4.61
N GLN A 192 23.52 4.53 5.88
CA GLN A 192 22.34 4.46 6.74
C GLN A 192 21.64 5.83 6.80
N THR A 193 20.65 6.06 5.94
CA THR A 193 19.83 7.30 5.97
C THR A 193 18.36 7.00 5.70
N ASN A 194 17.47 7.90 6.15
CA ASN A 194 16.03 7.74 5.91
C ASN A 194 15.71 7.68 4.42
N GLN A 195 16.18 8.68 3.66
CA GLN A 195 15.92 8.78 2.21
C GLN A 195 16.29 7.52 1.43
N ARG A 196 17.40 6.87 1.79
CA ARG A 196 17.80 5.61 1.15
C ARG A 196 16.89 4.46 1.54
N ALA A 197 16.50 4.36 2.80
CA ALA A 197 15.59 3.34 3.28
C ALA A 197 14.27 3.40 2.51
N GLU A 198 13.71 4.61 2.34
CA GLU A 198 12.46 4.82 1.60
C GLU A 198 12.55 4.36 0.14
N ILE A 199 13.64 4.74 -0.55
CA ILE A 199 13.85 4.32 -1.96
C ILE A 199 14.03 2.80 -2.05
N HIS A 200 14.83 2.22 -1.15
CA HIS A 200 15.12 0.78 -1.20
C HIS A 200 13.93 -0.08 -0.78
N ALA A 201 13.04 0.42 0.08
CA ALA A 201 11.77 -0.24 0.39
C ALA A 201 10.90 -0.36 -0.89
N ALA A 202 10.82 0.71 -1.68
CA ALA A 202 10.13 0.68 -2.96
C ALA A 202 10.82 -0.26 -3.97
N CYS A 203 12.16 -0.23 -4.07
CA CYS A 203 12.91 -1.18 -4.89
C CYS A 203 12.58 -2.64 -4.52
N LYS A 204 12.57 -2.95 -3.23
CA LYS A 204 12.29 -4.30 -2.74
C LYS A 204 10.88 -4.76 -3.10
N ALA A 205 9.88 -3.89 -2.98
CA ALA A 205 8.51 -4.20 -3.38
C ALA A 205 8.40 -4.50 -4.88
N ILE A 206 9.11 -3.74 -5.73
CA ILE A 206 9.11 -3.96 -7.18
C ILE A 206 9.83 -5.27 -7.54
N GLU A 207 10.96 -5.57 -6.90
CA GLU A 207 11.68 -6.85 -7.07
C GLU A 207 10.77 -8.03 -6.71
N GLN A 208 10.04 -7.94 -5.61
CA GLN A 208 9.05 -8.94 -5.21
C GLN A 208 7.93 -9.06 -6.23
N ALA A 209 7.32 -7.95 -6.66
CA ALA A 209 6.28 -7.95 -7.67
C ALA A 209 6.73 -8.66 -8.96
N LYS A 210 7.95 -8.34 -9.44
CA LYS A 210 8.56 -8.98 -10.61
C LYS A 210 8.77 -10.48 -10.42
N SER A 211 9.24 -10.91 -9.25
CA SER A 211 9.41 -12.34 -8.93
C SER A 211 8.09 -13.12 -8.96
N GLN A 212 6.97 -12.44 -8.74
CA GLN A 212 5.62 -12.99 -8.75
C GLN A 212 4.89 -12.73 -10.08
N ASN A 213 5.61 -12.25 -11.10
CA ASN A 213 5.08 -11.90 -12.42
C ASN A 213 3.94 -10.85 -12.41
N ILE A 214 3.88 -10.00 -11.38
CA ILE A 214 2.93 -8.88 -11.29
C ILE A 214 3.39 -7.76 -12.23
N LYS A 215 2.50 -7.33 -13.13
CA LYS A 215 2.78 -6.28 -14.14
C LYS A 215 2.17 -4.92 -13.81
N LYS A 216 1.19 -4.86 -12.91
CA LYS A 216 0.48 -3.65 -12.51
C LYS A 216 0.50 -3.54 -11.00
N LEU A 217 1.11 -2.48 -10.47
CA LEU A 217 1.37 -2.32 -9.05
C LEU A 217 0.97 -0.92 -8.56
N ILE A 218 0.25 -0.85 -7.45
CA ILE A 218 0.07 0.38 -6.68
C ILE A 218 1.02 0.31 -5.48
N ILE A 219 1.91 1.30 -5.37
CA ILE A 219 2.81 1.45 -4.24
C ILE A 219 2.31 2.60 -3.37
N TYR A 220 1.94 2.27 -2.14
CA TYR A 220 1.67 3.24 -1.09
C TYR A 220 2.94 3.52 -0.27
N THR A 221 3.30 4.80 -0.14
CA THR A 221 4.43 5.27 0.68
C THR A 221 4.13 6.68 1.19
N ASP A 222 4.70 7.05 2.32
CA ASP A 222 4.66 8.43 2.84
C ASP A 222 5.85 9.29 2.36
N SER A 223 6.82 8.68 1.68
CA SER A 223 7.98 9.39 1.13
C SER A 223 7.64 10.13 -0.17
N LYS A 224 7.22 11.39 -0.02
CA LYS A 224 7.14 12.35 -1.15
C LYS A 224 8.49 12.49 -1.87
N PHE A 225 9.60 12.30 -1.17
CA PHE A 225 10.93 12.36 -1.78
C PHE A 225 11.12 11.24 -2.80
N THR A 226 10.75 10.00 -2.45
CA THR A 226 10.79 8.87 -3.38
C THR A 226 9.85 9.11 -4.56
N ILE A 227 8.60 9.50 -4.30
CA ILE A 227 7.59 9.73 -5.33
C ILE A 227 8.04 10.83 -6.30
N ASN A 228 8.41 12.01 -5.80
CA ASN A 228 8.83 13.12 -6.66
C ASN A 228 10.13 12.78 -7.41
N GLY A 229 11.04 12.06 -6.75
CA GLY A 229 12.28 11.60 -7.37
C GLY A 229 12.02 10.76 -8.60
N ILE A 230 11.26 9.68 -8.45
CA ILE A 230 11.03 8.73 -9.55
C ILE A 230 10.07 9.25 -10.62
N THR A 231 9.09 10.10 -10.24
CA THR A 231 8.06 10.58 -11.18
C THR A 231 8.37 11.92 -11.85
N SER A 232 9.29 12.72 -11.31
CA SER A 232 9.52 14.09 -11.79
C SER A 232 11.00 14.48 -11.92
N TRP A 233 11.87 14.01 -11.02
CA TRP A 233 13.26 14.49 -10.99
C TRP A 233 14.23 13.65 -11.80
N VAL A 234 14.07 12.32 -11.79
CA VAL A 234 14.99 11.38 -12.45
C VAL A 234 15.15 11.67 -13.94
N ASP A 235 14.10 12.03 -14.66
CA ASP A 235 14.20 12.35 -16.09
C ASP A 235 15.05 13.60 -16.36
N ASN A 236 14.93 14.62 -15.51
CA ASN A 236 15.77 15.82 -15.57
C ASN A 236 17.21 15.51 -15.13
N TRP A 237 17.40 14.66 -14.13
CA TRP A 237 18.74 14.27 -13.69
C TRP A 237 19.49 13.44 -14.73
N LYS A 238 18.79 12.55 -15.45
CA LYS A 238 19.39 11.79 -16.56
C LYS A 238 19.91 12.71 -17.67
N THR A 239 19.20 13.81 -17.96
CA THR A 239 19.59 14.76 -19.03
C THR A 239 20.64 15.78 -18.59
N ASN A 240 20.70 16.13 -17.31
CA ASN A 240 21.62 17.15 -16.79
C ASN A 240 22.92 16.59 -16.16
N GLY A 241 23.19 15.30 -16.33
CA GLY A 241 24.37 14.64 -15.77
C GLY A 241 24.31 14.44 -14.25
N TRP A 242 23.11 14.25 -13.70
CA TRP A 242 22.83 14.03 -12.27
C TRP A 242 23.30 15.18 -11.37
N ARG A 243 22.92 16.40 -11.75
CA ARG A 243 23.22 17.62 -11.00
C ARG A 243 21.97 18.21 -10.34
N THR A 244 22.14 18.76 -9.14
CA THR A 244 21.12 19.54 -8.43
C THR A 244 21.00 20.95 -9.03
N SER A 245 19.93 21.67 -8.71
CA SER A 245 19.75 23.06 -9.10
C SER A 245 20.85 23.99 -8.58
N SER A 246 21.47 23.64 -7.45
CA SER A 246 22.63 24.32 -6.87
C SER A 246 23.97 23.93 -7.53
N GLY A 247 23.97 23.08 -8.56
CA GLY A 247 25.17 22.65 -9.29
C GLY A 247 25.94 21.48 -8.68
N GLY A 248 25.55 21.03 -7.48
CA GLY A 248 26.12 19.86 -6.81
C GLY A 248 25.69 18.53 -7.46
N SER A 249 26.32 17.43 -7.07
CA SER A 249 25.91 16.09 -7.51
C SER A 249 24.71 15.59 -6.71
N VAL A 250 23.80 14.87 -7.35
CA VAL A 250 22.65 14.25 -6.66
C VAL A 250 23.13 13.12 -5.75
N ILE A 251 22.94 13.29 -4.43
CA ILE A 251 23.45 12.39 -3.39
C ILE A 251 22.89 10.96 -3.50
N ASN A 252 21.63 10.83 -3.91
CA ASN A 252 20.91 9.56 -4.03
C ASN A 252 20.86 9.03 -5.47
N LYS A 253 21.81 9.46 -6.32
CA LYS A 253 21.89 9.03 -7.72
C LYS A 253 21.76 7.51 -7.87
N GLU A 254 22.65 6.76 -7.21
CA GLU A 254 22.70 5.29 -7.32
C GLU A 254 21.39 4.62 -6.87
N ASP A 255 20.75 5.18 -5.82
CA ASP A 255 19.51 4.64 -5.29
C ASP A 255 18.35 4.85 -6.30
N PHE A 256 18.28 6.03 -6.91
CA PHE A 256 17.27 6.34 -7.92
C PHE A 256 17.53 5.66 -9.28
N GLU A 257 18.78 5.50 -9.70
CA GLU A 257 19.13 4.72 -10.89
C GLU A 257 18.66 3.27 -10.74
N ARG A 258 18.84 2.68 -9.55
CA ARG A 258 18.31 1.34 -9.27
C ARG A 258 16.78 1.33 -9.36
N LEU A 259 16.10 2.28 -8.72
CA LEU A 259 14.64 2.35 -8.72
C LEU A 259 14.07 2.54 -10.13
N ASP A 260 14.65 3.46 -10.93
CA ASP A 260 14.27 3.72 -12.34
C ASP A 260 14.44 2.46 -13.20
N ASN A 261 15.55 1.73 -13.02
CA ASN A 261 15.76 0.48 -13.74
C ASN A 261 14.77 -0.62 -13.33
N LEU A 262 14.43 -0.72 -12.04
CA LEU A 262 13.45 -1.69 -11.55
C LEU A 262 12.03 -1.34 -11.98
N ALA A 263 11.69 -0.06 -12.08
CA ALA A 263 10.38 0.41 -12.52
C ALA A 263 10.12 0.16 -14.02
N LYS A 264 11.15 -0.17 -14.82
CA LYS A 264 10.97 -0.62 -16.20
C LYS A 264 10.16 -1.92 -16.24
N ASP A 265 9.30 -2.06 -17.24
CA ASP A 265 8.51 -3.28 -17.51
C ASP A 265 7.46 -3.63 -16.44
N ILE A 266 7.11 -2.68 -15.58
CA ILE A 266 6.00 -2.76 -14.63
C ILE A 266 5.25 -1.42 -14.62
N GLU A 267 3.92 -1.48 -14.71
CA GLU A 267 3.06 -0.30 -14.62
C GLU A 267 2.85 0.04 -13.14
N ILE A 268 3.48 1.12 -12.66
CA ILE A 268 3.43 1.52 -11.25
C ILE A 268 2.59 2.79 -11.09
N GLN A 269 1.62 2.73 -10.17
CA GLN A 269 0.91 3.89 -9.65
C GLN A 269 1.44 4.24 -8.26
N TRP A 270 2.02 5.43 -8.14
CA TRP A 270 2.59 5.94 -6.89
C TRP A 270 1.52 6.68 -6.08
N MET A 271 1.22 6.18 -4.89
CA MET A 271 0.19 6.73 -4.02
C MET A 271 0.80 7.24 -2.72
N HIS A 272 0.82 8.57 -2.57
CA HIS A 272 1.23 9.19 -1.32
C HIS A 272 0.17 9.01 -0.24
N ILE A 273 0.57 8.55 0.94
CA ILE A 273 -0.24 8.57 2.16
C ILE A 273 0.51 9.29 3.28
N PRO A 274 -0.18 10.01 4.18
CA PRO A 274 0.50 10.63 5.31
C PRO A 274 1.08 9.56 6.27
N GLY A 275 2.32 9.76 6.71
CA GLY A 275 2.93 8.96 7.77
C GLY A 275 2.23 9.17 9.12
N HIS A 276 2.23 8.13 9.95
CA HIS A 276 1.63 8.11 11.31
C HIS A 276 0.17 8.60 11.38
N ALA A 277 -0.60 8.37 10.32
CA ALA A 277 -2.00 8.78 10.24
C ALA A 277 -2.99 7.63 10.46
N GLY A 278 -2.53 6.47 10.95
CA GLY A 278 -3.39 5.34 11.30
C GLY A 278 -3.82 4.50 10.09
N PHE A 279 -3.14 4.63 8.95
CA PHE A 279 -3.34 3.75 7.80
C PHE A 279 -2.67 2.41 8.09
N GLN A 280 -3.46 1.39 8.44
CA GLN A 280 -2.95 0.08 8.88
C GLN A 280 -1.83 -0.49 8.00
N GLY A 281 -1.95 -0.41 6.66
CA GLY A 281 -0.90 -0.89 5.77
C GLY A 281 0.42 -0.13 5.89
N ASN A 282 0.37 1.18 6.11
CA ASN A 282 1.55 2.01 6.35
C ASN A 282 2.16 1.75 7.73
N GLU A 283 1.32 1.66 8.77
CA GLU A 283 1.80 1.37 10.12
C GLU A 283 2.47 -0.01 10.19
N GLU A 284 1.96 -1.01 9.45
CA GLU A 284 2.63 -2.31 9.32
C GLU A 284 3.94 -2.25 8.54
N ALA A 285 4.00 -1.45 7.47
CA ALA A 285 5.25 -1.22 6.75
C ALA A 285 6.30 -0.53 7.64
N ASP A 286 5.92 0.50 8.41
CA ASP A 286 6.77 1.18 9.40
C ASP A 286 7.24 0.22 10.50
N ARG A 287 6.33 -0.61 11.04
CA ARG A 287 6.70 -1.66 12.02
C ARG A 287 7.77 -2.60 11.44
N LEU A 288 7.57 -3.08 10.21
CA LEU A 288 8.54 -3.95 9.53
C LEU A 288 9.88 -3.24 9.27
N ALA A 289 9.85 -1.96 8.90
CA ALA A 289 11.06 -1.16 8.68
C ALA A 289 11.87 -0.99 9.98
N ARG A 290 11.19 -0.72 11.11
CA ARG A 290 11.81 -0.61 12.43
C ARG A 290 12.43 -1.93 12.88
N GLU A 291 11.72 -3.04 12.66
CA GLU A 291 12.27 -4.39 12.89
C GLU A 291 13.52 -4.62 12.04
N GLY A 292 13.52 -4.14 10.80
CA GLY A 292 14.64 -4.28 9.86
C GLY A 292 15.86 -3.51 10.34
N ALA A 293 15.68 -2.30 10.87
CA ALA A 293 16.75 -1.48 11.43
C ALA A 293 17.43 -2.15 12.64
N CYS A 294 16.67 -2.95 13.40
CA CYS A 294 17.14 -3.73 14.55
C CYS A 294 17.97 -4.98 14.16
N LYS A 295 17.88 -5.45 12.91
CA LYS A 295 18.69 -6.58 12.43
C LYS A 295 20.18 -6.22 12.33
N GLN A 296 21.03 -7.25 12.43
CA GLN A 296 22.47 -7.11 12.23
C GLN A 296 22.78 -6.79 10.76
N LYS A 297 23.99 -6.29 10.50
CA LYS A 297 24.44 -6.08 9.12
C LYS A 297 24.64 -7.45 8.48
N CYS A 298 24.04 -7.65 7.30
CA CYS A 298 24.43 -8.73 6.41
C CYS A 298 25.80 -8.44 5.78
#